data_AF-A0A2I0BXZ2-F1
#
_entry.id   AF-A0A2I0BXZ2-F1
#
_cell.length_a   1.000
_cell.length_b   1.000
_cell.length_c   1.000
_cell.angle_alpha   90.00
_cell.angle_beta   90.00
_cell.angle_gamma   90.00
#
_symmetry.space_group_name_H-M   'P 1'
#
loop_
_entity.id
_entity.type
_entity.pdbx_description
1 polymer ?
#
loop_
_entity_poly.entity_id
_entity_poly.type
_entity_poly.pdbx_seq_one_letter_code
_entity_poly.pdbx_strand_id
1 'polypeptide(L)'
;MINILVILIITITQVKKKIFLCSCFTYIWILLTVLCNILIVSYMYHEKNKKKTKKEKNIEKEEKKYKNKNIYTILHPFIKIGKYYENEKETIMFDKNKRNFFSLYQNNKISIVKLFGYIYINNIIPYLFVPFFSTILIHNYDILEYDVSKLSVVFINIFSLSSVLLRYIKIHFLRYIICMLFFFLFAINLFHISEKVVHIFFLSFVLNFAFYHILFISVFQFTNKVFSFLEGLTVCIICSVLLNCSFYCLYFRNLHKQIIPHVLMIFISKLFLSLFIYGGICCFCCLSNDIEKKEKKEKKYIYIIFISSILFFLYNLYNLFSYQYDSINKDAINTLYVLINILISKKNYLLIFAWIIITISYLIYINSLIKKKKKLPYVRKHYHFLLFTNVYLAFITNKVDVLIIFLSFCFFLFIFVELIRKICEHFLPSCKVIKRFISRFIDERDNKGLVVTHIYLLTGVYIPILIDIIFNKSNYINRKNQSIYNFSKANFTLYTSALNTICIGDSMAAIGGMLYPWPKIKNTNNKSCAGSLFFFISTFISLLVFNYPFEPNFLVHINIFFIISIFGALFEAYIHDIDNLVLPIFTFCIYLSLEK
;
A
#
# COMPACT_ATOMS: atom_id res chain seq x y z
N MET A 1 13.26 0.33 18.33
CA MET A 1 12.09 -0.36 18.89
C MET A 1 11.30 -1.12 17.84
N ILE A 2 10.84 -0.51 16.74
CA ILE A 2 10.11 -1.23 15.65
C ILE A 2 10.83 -2.51 15.22
N ASN A 3 12.15 -2.45 15.02
CA ASN A 3 12.96 -3.60 14.64
C ASN A 3 12.85 -4.76 15.65
N ILE A 4 12.83 -4.43 16.95
CA ILE A 4 12.70 -5.41 18.03
C ILE A 4 11.29 -6.01 18.01
N LEU A 5 10.25 -5.21 17.77
CA LEU A 5 8.86 -5.70 17.64
C LEU A 5 8.72 -6.70 16.49
N VAL A 6 9.28 -6.39 15.33
CA VAL A 6 9.23 -7.29 14.16
C VAL A 6 9.92 -8.62 14.48
N ILE A 7 11.11 -8.58 15.08
CA ILE A 7 11.84 -9.80 15.49
C ILE A 7 11.03 -10.60 16.51
N LEU A 8 10.45 -9.93 17.52
CA LEU A 8 9.62 -10.58 18.54
C LEU A 8 8.41 -11.29 17.93
N ILE A 9 7.68 -10.65 17.01
CA ILE A 9 6.55 -11.30 16.33
C ILE A 9 7.03 -12.52 15.56
N ILE A 10 8.11 -12.41 14.79
CA ILE A 10 8.68 -13.55 14.05
C ILE A 10 9.02 -14.71 14.99
N THR A 11 9.64 -14.42 16.14
CA THR A 11 9.97 -15.46 17.13
C THR A 11 8.71 -16.11 17.72
N ILE A 12 7.69 -15.32 18.05
CA ILE A 12 6.42 -15.84 18.57
C ILE A 12 5.74 -16.74 17.53
N THR A 13 5.68 -16.30 16.27
CA THR A 13 5.10 -17.07 15.17
C THR A 13 5.88 -18.36 14.93
N GLN A 14 7.21 -18.31 15.01
CA GLN A 14 8.04 -19.50 14.85
C GLN A 14 7.81 -20.52 15.97
N VAL A 15 7.72 -20.07 17.22
CA VAL A 15 7.43 -20.95 18.36
C VAL A 15 6.04 -21.58 18.22
N LYS A 16 5.04 -20.79 17.80
CA LYS A 16 3.65 -21.22 17.76
C LYS A 16 3.31 -22.08 16.54
N LYS A 17 3.73 -21.68 15.34
CA LYS A 17 3.34 -22.31 14.07
C LYS A 17 4.46 -23.08 13.38
N LYS A 18 5.73 -22.88 13.77
CA LYS A 18 6.93 -23.49 13.12
C LYS A 18 7.03 -23.26 11.61
N ILE A 19 6.47 -22.16 11.09
CA ILE A 19 6.41 -21.91 9.64
C ILE A 19 7.69 -21.28 9.10
N PHE A 20 8.20 -20.26 9.79
CA PHE A 20 9.18 -19.34 9.22
C PHE A 20 10.52 -20.03 8.96
N LEU A 21 11.14 -20.66 9.96
CA LEU A 21 12.43 -21.34 9.77
C LEU A 21 12.34 -22.67 8.99
N CYS A 22 11.15 -23.26 8.87
CA CYS A 22 10.94 -24.48 8.09
C CYS A 22 10.68 -24.20 6.61
N SER A 23 10.30 -22.97 6.26
CA SER A 23 10.04 -22.57 4.89
C SER A 23 11.36 -22.30 4.14
N CYS A 24 11.61 -23.00 3.03
CA CYS A 24 12.77 -22.72 2.17
C CYS A 24 12.86 -21.24 1.72
N PHE A 25 11.73 -20.55 1.63
CA PHE A 25 11.68 -19.14 1.24
C PHE A 25 12.44 -18.22 2.18
N THR A 26 12.42 -18.49 3.48
CA THR A 26 13.02 -17.58 4.47
C THR A 26 14.53 -17.53 4.36
N TYR A 27 15.19 -18.66 4.13
CA TYR A 27 16.63 -18.70 3.87
C TYR A 27 16.99 -17.94 2.60
N ILE A 28 16.19 -18.07 1.53
CA ILE A 28 16.38 -17.34 0.28
C ILE A 28 16.25 -15.84 0.52
N TRP A 29 15.24 -15.40 1.27
CA TRP A 29 15.06 -13.99 1.60
C TRP A 29 16.21 -13.45 2.44
N ILE A 30 16.65 -14.19 3.46
CA ILE A 30 17.80 -13.81 4.28
C ILE A 30 19.04 -13.65 3.39
N LEU A 31 19.33 -14.63 2.53
CA LEU A 31 20.47 -14.56 1.60
C LEU A 31 20.38 -13.34 0.68
N LEU A 32 19.24 -13.11 0.05
CA LEU A 32 19.04 -11.99 -0.86
C LEU A 32 19.17 -10.64 -0.13
N THR A 33 18.69 -10.52 1.10
CA THR A 33 18.81 -9.29 1.90
C THR A 33 20.25 -8.98 2.29
N VAL A 34 21.03 -10.00 2.65
CA VAL A 34 22.46 -9.87 2.93
C VAL A 34 23.21 -9.47 1.67
N LEU A 35 22.96 -10.15 0.54
CA LEU A 35 23.55 -9.81 -0.76
C LEU A 35 23.22 -8.37 -1.19
N CYS A 36 21.97 -7.95 -1.03
CA CYS A 36 21.54 -6.58 -1.34
C CYS A 36 22.34 -5.54 -0.52
N ASN A 37 22.48 -5.75 0.79
CA ASN A 37 23.27 -4.85 1.64
C ASN A 37 24.75 -4.85 1.25
N ILE A 38 25.35 -6.01 0.99
CA ILE A 38 26.75 -6.12 0.54
C ILE A 38 26.94 -5.32 -0.74
N LEU A 39 26.05 -5.45 -1.73
CA LEU A 39 26.13 -4.71 -3.00
C LEU A 39 26.06 -3.19 -2.79
N ILE A 40 25.18 -2.71 -1.90
CA ILE A 40 25.09 -1.29 -1.56
C ILE A 40 26.38 -0.80 -0.93
N VAL A 41 26.89 -1.51 0.08
CA VAL A 41 28.11 -1.13 0.81
C VAL A 41 29.35 -1.15 -0.10
N SER A 42 29.50 -2.19 -0.92
CA SER A 42 30.59 -2.30 -1.89
C SER A 42 30.55 -1.17 -2.92
N TYR A 43 29.37 -0.85 -3.45
CA TYR A 43 29.21 0.28 -4.37
C TYR A 43 29.64 1.60 -3.71
N MET A 44 29.21 1.85 -2.47
CA MET A 44 29.57 3.05 -1.73
C MET A 44 31.06 3.14 -1.42
N TYR A 45 31.71 2.02 -1.11
CA TYR A 45 33.16 1.94 -0.93
C TYR A 45 33.90 2.36 -2.20
N HIS A 46 33.50 1.81 -3.35
CA HIS A 46 34.07 2.19 -4.65
C HIS A 46 33.81 3.66 -5.01
N GLU A 47 32.61 4.19 -4.77
CA GLU A 47 32.29 5.60 -5.05
C GLU A 47 33.15 6.56 -4.19
N LYS A 48 33.35 6.21 -2.92
CA LYS A 48 34.23 6.96 -2.00
C LYS A 48 35.67 6.99 -2.49
N ASN A 49 36.21 5.86 -2.93
CA ASN A 49 37.58 5.78 -3.46
C ASN A 49 37.73 6.51 -4.81
N LYS A 50 36.70 6.50 -5.66
CA LYS A 50 36.65 7.32 -6.89
C LYS A 50 36.66 8.83 -6.60
N LYS A 51 35.99 9.29 -5.54
CA LYS A 51 36.01 10.71 -5.14
C LYS A 51 37.37 11.13 -4.56
N LYS A 52 38.08 10.24 -3.87
CA LYS A 52 39.47 10.48 -3.42
C LYS A 52 40.42 10.63 -4.61
N THR A 53 40.37 9.70 -5.56
CA THR A 53 41.19 9.76 -6.80
C THR A 53 40.82 10.91 -7.74
N LYS A 54 39.56 11.36 -7.79
CA LYS A 54 39.15 12.57 -8.54
C LYS A 54 39.54 13.88 -7.84
N LYS A 55 39.59 13.92 -6.50
CA LYS A 55 40.17 15.06 -5.76
C LYS A 55 41.69 15.19 -5.99
N GLU A 56 42.36 14.11 -6.36
CA GLU A 56 43.77 14.10 -6.77
C GLU A 56 43.99 14.34 -8.27
N LYS A 57 42.94 14.37 -9.11
CA LYS A 57 43.11 14.46 -10.59
C LYS A 57 42.31 15.53 -11.34
N ASN A 58 41.57 16.43 -10.69
CA ASN A 58 40.85 17.48 -11.42
C ASN A 58 41.13 18.90 -10.87
N ILE A 59 42.30 19.44 -11.19
CA ILE A 59 42.34 20.66 -12.02
C ILE A 59 42.39 20.12 -13.46
N GLU A 60 41.52 20.65 -14.32
CA GLU A 60 41.36 20.33 -15.75
C GLU A 60 40.23 19.37 -16.16
N LYS A 61 39.21 20.00 -16.77
CA LYS A 61 38.44 19.58 -17.94
C LYS A 61 37.49 18.39 -17.78
N GLU A 62 36.23 18.68 -17.45
CA GLU A 62 35.07 17.96 -18.03
C GLU A 62 33.72 18.67 -17.78
N GLU A 63 33.59 19.95 -18.19
CA GLU A 63 32.30 20.68 -18.12
C GLU A 63 31.76 21.17 -19.47
N LYS A 64 32.30 20.72 -20.61
CA LYS A 64 31.82 21.15 -21.94
C LYS A 64 31.64 19.98 -22.89
N LYS A 65 30.48 19.30 -22.82
CA LYS A 65 29.74 18.80 -23.99
C LYS A 65 28.35 18.32 -23.56
N TYR A 66 27.39 18.43 -24.49
CA TYR A 66 25.95 18.15 -24.35
C TYR A 66 25.02 19.35 -24.07
N LYS A 67 25.22 20.43 -24.83
CA LYS A 67 24.13 21.23 -25.40
C LYS A 67 23.81 20.67 -26.81
N ASN A 68 22.81 19.81 -26.91
CA ASN A 68 21.96 19.64 -28.10
C ASN A 68 20.74 18.82 -27.68
N LYS A 69 19.72 19.54 -27.20
CA LYS A 69 18.44 19.00 -26.72
C LYS A 69 17.44 19.07 -27.87
N ASN A 70 16.60 18.05 -28.01
CA ASN A 70 15.15 18.19 -28.20
C ASN A 70 14.38 16.86 -28.23
N ILE A 71 15.06 15.69 -28.25
CA ILE A 71 14.38 14.37 -28.12
C ILE A 71 15.01 13.51 -27.01
N TYR A 72 16.33 13.58 -26.83
CA TYR A 72 17.05 12.79 -25.81
C TYR A 72 16.77 13.18 -24.34
N THR A 73 16.15 14.34 -24.08
CA THR A 73 15.85 14.80 -22.71
C THR A 73 14.70 14.05 -22.04
N ILE A 74 13.81 13.43 -22.82
CA ILE A 74 12.66 12.68 -22.28
C ILE A 74 13.06 11.25 -21.90
N LEU A 75 14.04 10.66 -22.61
CA LEU A 75 14.53 9.28 -22.41
C LEU A 75 15.75 9.15 -21.49
N HIS A 76 16.51 10.22 -21.24
CA HIS A 76 17.69 10.16 -20.36
C HIS A 76 17.40 9.69 -18.91
N PRO A 77 16.22 9.97 -18.29
CA PRO A 77 15.83 9.35 -17.02
C PRO A 77 15.65 7.83 -17.11
N PHE A 78 15.36 7.28 -18.29
CA PHE A 78 15.09 5.85 -18.51
C PHE A 78 16.35 5.03 -18.80
N ILE A 79 17.48 5.66 -19.13
CA ILE A 79 18.76 4.93 -19.33
C ILE A 79 19.33 4.47 -17.99
N LYS A 80 19.15 5.26 -16.92
CA LYS A 80 19.66 4.97 -15.58
C LYS A 80 18.59 5.20 -14.50
N ILE A 81 18.24 4.14 -13.78
CA ILE A 81 17.20 4.07 -12.74
C ILE A 81 17.87 4.00 -11.35
N GLY A 82 17.21 4.55 -10.33
CA GLY A 82 17.66 4.48 -8.94
C GLY A 82 18.25 5.78 -8.38
N LYS A 83 18.84 5.69 -7.18
CA LYS A 83 19.23 6.81 -6.31
C LYS A 83 18.02 7.63 -5.81
N TYR A 84 16.91 6.97 -5.53
CA TYR A 84 15.66 7.64 -5.14
C TYR A 84 15.68 8.32 -3.78
N TYR A 85 16.67 8.02 -2.92
CA TYR A 85 16.79 8.67 -1.62
C TYR A 85 16.90 10.21 -1.71
N GLU A 86 17.31 10.77 -2.86
CA GLU A 86 17.38 12.23 -3.06
C GLU A 86 15.99 12.88 -3.17
N ASN A 87 15.00 12.09 -3.58
CA ASN A 87 13.63 12.52 -3.86
C ASN A 87 12.61 12.01 -2.82
N GLU A 88 13.06 11.36 -1.74
CA GLU A 88 12.18 10.93 -0.66
C GLU A 88 11.82 12.10 0.27
N LYS A 89 10.65 12.02 0.92
CA LYS A 89 10.27 12.92 2.00
C LYS A 89 11.30 12.84 3.14
N GLU A 90 11.86 13.99 3.54
CA GLU A 90 12.70 14.07 4.73
C GLU A 90 11.88 13.65 5.97
N THR A 91 12.28 12.56 6.62
CA THR A 91 11.66 12.08 7.86
C THR A 91 12.40 12.65 9.07
N ILE A 92 11.66 13.07 10.10
CA ILE A 92 12.16 13.83 11.27
C ILE A 92 13.18 13.03 12.11
N MET A 93 13.28 11.71 11.93
CA MET A 93 14.31 10.88 12.55
C MET A 93 15.73 11.22 12.05
N PHE A 94 15.84 11.97 10.95
CA PHE A 94 17.07 12.64 10.52
C PHE A 94 17.22 13.98 11.23
N ASP A 95 17.56 13.89 12.52
CA ASP A 95 18.10 14.99 13.30
C ASP A 95 19.11 15.80 12.46
N LYS A 96 19.09 17.13 12.57
CA LYS A 96 19.93 18.03 11.75
C LYS A 96 21.44 17.70 11.80
N ASN A 97 21.89 16.98 12.84
CA ASN A 97 23.27 16.50 13.02
C ASN A 97 23.55 15.09 12.45
N LYS A 98 22.52 14.33 12.06
CA LYS A 98 22.58 12.99 11.44
C LYS A 98 22.27 13.02 9.95
N ARG A 99 22.48 14.16 9.27
CA ARG A 99 22.42 14.23 7.80
C ARG A 99 23.40 13.22 7.22
N ASN A 100 22.83 12.09 6.79
CA ASN A 100 23.42 11.01 6.02
C ASN A 100 24.55 10.24 6.75
N PHE A 101 24.26 9.04 7.28
CA PHE A 101 25.30 8.03 7.51
C PHE A 101 26.16 7.79 6.24
N PHE A 102 25.60 8.06 5.05
CA PHE A 102 26.34 8.23 3.79
C PHE A 102 27.42 9.33 3.86
N SER A 103 27.09 10.53 4.35
CA SER A 103 28.03 11.64 4.49
C SER A 103 29.05 11.34 5.59
N LEU A 104 28.62 10.75 6.70
CA LEU A 104 29.50 10.35 7.80
C LEU A 104 30.50 9.28 7.33
N TYR A 105 30.06 8.31 6.53
CA TYR A 105 30.95 7.34 5.89
C TYR A 105 31.89 7.98 4.87
N GLN A 106 31.38 8.88 4.01
CA GLN A 106 32.20 9.64 3.05
C GLN A 106 33.27 10.48 3.76
N ASN A 107 32.95 11.03 4.93
CA ASN A 107 33.82 11.84 5.79
C ASN A 107 34.65 11.01 6.79
N ASN A 108 34.78 9.69 6.60
CA ASN A 108 35.55 8.76 7.45
C ASN A 108 35.11 8.67 8.94
N LYS A 109 33.93 9.17 9.32
CA LYS A 109 33.43 9.12 10.71
C LYS A 109 32.86 7.76 11.11
N ILE A 110 32.55 6.89 10.13
CA ILE A 110 31.91 5.58 10.34
C ILE A 110 32.67 4.52 9.53
N SER A 111 32.84 3.32 10.10
CA SER A 111 33.44 2.15 9.45
C SER A 111 32.48 1.45 8.49
N ILE A 112 33.01 0.61 7.60
CA ILE A 112 32.20 -0.14 6.62
C ILE A 112 31.19 -1.10 7.29
N VAL A 113 31.55 -1.68 8.44
CA VAL A 113 30.67 -2.56 9.24
C VAL A 113 29.51 -1.78 9.85
N LYS A 114 29.80 -0.59 10.42
CA LYS A 114 28.75 0.28 10.95
C LYS A 114 27.82 0.77 9.84
N LEU A 115 28.35 1.06 8.64
CA LEU A 115 27.55 1.40 7.47
C LEU A 115 26.60 0.26 7.08
N PHE A 116 27.10 -0.98 7.01
CA PHE A 116 26.27 -2.16 6.75
C PHE A 116 25.12 -2.26 7.76
N GLY A 117 25.42 -2.16 9.06
CA GLY A 117 24.43 -2.20 10.13
C GLY A 117 23.36 -1.10 9.99
N TYR A 118 23.77 0.14 9.68
CA TYR A 118 22.82 1.24 9.49
C TYR A 118 21.90 1.04 8.29
N ILE A 119 22.41 0.55 7.16
CA ILE A 119 21.58 0.29 5.97
C ILE A 119 20.58 -0.84 6.28
N TYR A 120 21.03 -1.91 6.93
CA TYR A 120 20.16 -3.02 7.33
C TYR A 120 19.04 -2.55 8.26
N ILE A 121 19.38 -1.86 9.35
CA ILE A 121 18.44 -1.37 10.37
C ILE A 121 17.40 -0.42 9.76
N ASN A 122 17.82 0.47 8.86
CA ASN A 122 16.94 1.46 8.22
C ASN A 122 15.96 0.86 7.22
N ASN A 123 16.22 -0.35 6.74
CA ASN A 123 15.40 -1.03 5.74
C ASN A 123 14.84 -2.35 6.29
N ILE A 124 14.70 -2.51 7.61
CA ILE A 124 14.24 -3.76 8.20
C ILE A 124 12.82 -4.15 7.75
N ILE A 125 11.94 -3.18 7.47
CA ILE A 125 10.58 -3.47 7.03
C ILE A 125 10.59 -4.18 5.67
N PRO A 126 11.18 -3.62 4.60
CA PRO A 126 11.29 -4.35 3.33
C PRO A 126 12.21 -5.58 3.42
N TYR A 127 13.23 -5.59 4.27
CA TYR A 127 14.14 -6.74 4.39
C TYR A 127 13.56 -7.93 5.15
N LEU A 128 12.71 -7.69 6.15
CA LEU A 128 12.28 -8.73 7.08
C LEU A 128 10.77 -8.81 7.22
N PHE A 129 10.09 -7.68 7.47
CA PHE A 129 8.64 -7.69 7.70
C PHE A 129 7.85 -8.09 6.45
N VAL A 130 8.19 -7.56 5.27
CA VAL A 130 7.47 -7.87 4.02
C VAL A 130 7.62 -9.35 3.61
N PRO A 131 8.84 -9.94 3.58
CA PRO A 131 9.02 -11.37 3.38
C PRO A 131 8.34 -12.25 4.45
N PHE A 132 8.35 -11.82 5.71
CA PHE A 132 7.65 -12.52 6.79
C PHE A 132 6.14 -12.51 6.59
N PHE A 133 5.57 -11.34 6.33
CA PHE A 133 4.13 -11.18 6.12
C PHE A 133 3.64 -12.02 4.93
N SER A 134 4.38 -12.01 3.81
CA SER A 134 4.08 -12.87 2.67
C SER A 134 4.17 -14.36 2.98
N THR A 135 5.15 -14.81 3.77
CA THR A 135 5.22 -16.22 4.19
C THR A 135 4.03 -16.64 5.06
N ILE A 136 3.55 -15.75 5.93
CA ILE A 136 2.35 -15.99 6.72
C ILE A 136 1.12 -16.07 5.81
N LEU A 137 0.98 -15.16 4.86
CA LEU A 137 -0.14 -15.18 3.90
C LEU A 137 -0.17 -16.48 3.11
N ILE A 138 0.98 -16.92 2.57
CA ILE A 138 1.08 -18.18 1.80
C ILE A 138 0.66 -19.38 2.64
N HIS A 139 0.97 -19.39 3.94
CA HIS A 139 0.65 -20.52 4.81
C HIS A 139 -0.79 -20.50 5.33
N ASN A 140 -1.34 -19.32 5.63
CA ASN A 140 -2.69 -19.18 6.18
C ASN A 140 -3.79 -19.24 5.12
N TYR A 141 -3.47 -19.03 3.84
CA TYR A 141 -4.47 -18.97 2.78
C TYR A 141 -4.21 -19.98 1.65
N ASP A 142 -5.06 -21.00 1.56
CA ASP A 142 -5.02 -22.08 0.55
C ASP A 142 -4.96 -21.58 -0.91
N ILE A 143 -5.55 -20.43 -1.24
CA ILE A 143 -5.54 -19.90 -2.62
C ILE A 143 -4.14 -19.42 -3.01
N LEU A 144 -3.31 -19.09 -2.04
CA LEU A 144 -1.89 -18.82 -2.25
C LEU A 144 -1.06 -20.12 -2.32
N GLU A 145 -1.67 -21.32 -2.32
CA GLU A 145 -0.94 -22.57 -2.57
C GLU A 145 -0.63 -22.81 -4.05
N TYR A 146 -1.42 -22.24 -4.97
CA TYR A 146 -1.18 -22.40 -6.39
C TYR A 146 0.17 -21.79 -6.79
N ASP A 147 0.90 -22.46 -7.67
CA ASP A 147 2.25 -22.03 -8.05
C ASP A 147 2.26 -20.59 -8.59
N VAL A 148 1.23 -20.19 -9.35
CA VAL A 148 1.10 -18.82 -9.90
C VAL A 148 0.94 -17.78 -8.79
N SER A 149 0.14 -18.05 -7.76
CA SER A 149 -0.08 -17.13 -6.65
C SER A 149 1.12 -17.07 -5.70
N LYS A 150 1.79 -18.20 -5.44
CA LYS A 150 3.09 -18.18 -4.73
C LYS A 150 4.12 -17.36 -5.47
N LEU A 151 4.26 -17.57 -6.77
CA LEU A 151 5.28 -16.90 -7.58
C LEU A 151 5.05 -15.38 -7.65
N SER A 152 3.80 -14.91 -7.75
CA SER A 152 3.52 -13.47 -7.77
C SER A 152 3.86 -12.78 -6.45
N VAL A 153 3.58 -13.43 -5.31
CA VAL A 153 3.99 -12.95 -3.99
C VAL A 153 5.51 -12.94 -3.86
N VAL A 154 6.21 -13.96 -4.37
CA VAL A 154 7.68 -14.00 -4.43
C VAL A 154 8.23 -12.86 -5.28
N PHE A 155 7.64 -12.54 -6.43
CA PHE A 155 8.10 -11.41 -7.24
C PHE A 155 7.90 -10.06 -6.54
N ILE A 156 6.79 -9.86 -5.84
CA ILE A 156 6.58 -8.64 -5.04
C ILE A 156 7.71 -8.47 -4.00
N ASN A 157 8.12 -9.54 -3.33
CA ASN A 157 9.24 -9.50 -2.38
C ASN A 157 10.58 -9.19 -3.08
N ILE A 158 10.87 -9.81 -4.24
CA ILE A 158 12.07 -9.50 -5.03
C ILE A 158 12.08 -8.03 -5.44
N PHE A 159 10.94 -7.49 -5.87
CA PHE A 159 10.80 -6.09 -6.28
C PHE A 159 10.91 -5.13 -5.09
N SER A 160 10.38 -5.50 -3.92
CA SER A 160 10.56 -4.75 -2.68
C SER A 160 12.04 -4.66 -2.30
N LEU A 161 12.76 -5.78 -2.39
CA LEU A 161 14.20 -5.82 -2.12
C LEU A 161 14.99 -4.99 -3.15
N SER A 162 14.63 -5.10 -4.43
CA SER A 162 15.28 -4.33 -5.48
C SER A 162 15.03 -2.84 -5.36
N SER A 163 13.86 -2.44 -4.86
CA SER A 163 13.58 -1.05 -4.48
C SER A 163 14.53 -0.51 -3.42
N VAL A 164 15.00 -1.34 -2.47
CA VAL A 164 16.03 -0.92 -1.50
C VAL A 164 17.38 -0.71 -2.18
N LEU A 165 17.76 -1.58 -3.11
CA LEU A 165 18.98 -1.40 -3.93
C LEU A 165 18.90 -0.09 -4.73
N LEU A 166 17.78 0.12 -5.44
CA LEU A 166 17.49 1.31 -6.24
C LEU A 166 17.31 2.57 -5.38
N ARG A 167 17.00 2.43 -4.09
CA ARG A 167 17.00 3.56 -3.16
C ARG A 167 18.35 4.25 -3.19
N TYR A 168 19.44 3.49 -3.14
CA TYR A 168 20.80 3.99 -2.94
C TYR A 168 21.67 4.05 -4.21
N ILE A 169 21.51 3.08 -5.11
CA ILE A 169 22.39 2.90 -6.26
C ILE A 169 21.66 3.32 -7.54
N LYS A 170 22.40 3.96 -8.44
CA LYS A 170 21.95 4.24 -9.81
C LYS A 170 22.48 3.19 -10.77
N ILE A 171 21.58 2.47 -11.46
CA ILE A 171 21.88 1.31 -12.31
C ILE A 171 21.36 1.55 -13.72
N HIS A 172 22.06 1.00 -14.71
CA HIS A 172 21.61 1.03 -16.10
C HIS A 172 20.38 0.13 -16.29
N PHE A 173 19.32 0.64 -16.93
CA PHE A 173 18.03 -0.06 -17.02
C PHE A 173 18.15 -1.46 -17.64
N LEU A 174 18.92 -1.60 -18.72
CA LEU A 174 19.14 -2.90 -19.38
C LEU A 174 19.76 -3.94 -18.43
N ARG A 175 20.77 -3.54 -17.63
CA ARG A 175 21.41 -4.45 -16.65
C ARG A 175 20.42 -4.86 -15.55
N TYR A 176 19.57 -3.92 -15.15
CA TYR A 176 18.54 -4.17 -14.16
C TYR A 176 17.49 -5.17 -14.66
N ILE A 177 17.02 -5.03 -15.92
CA ILE A 177 16.12 -6.00 -16.54
C ILE A 177 16.75 -7.39 -16.61
N ILE A 178 18.00 -7.50 -17.09
CA ILE A 178 18.70 -8.78 -17.19
C ILE A 178 18.79 -9.46 -15.81
N CYS A 179 19.09 -8.70 -14.76
CA CYS A 179 19.13 -9.20 -13.40
C CYS A 179 17.75 -9.71 -12.92
N MET A 180 16.67 -9.01 -13.25
CA MET A 180 15.31 -9.43 -12.88
C MET A 180 14.84 -10.65 -13.68
N LEU A 181 15.22 -10.76 -14.96
CA LEU A 181 14.98 -11.95 -15.76
C LEU A 181 15.74 -13.17 -15.21
N PHE A 182 16.96 -12.98 -14.70
CA PHE A 182 17.68 -14.04 -14.01
C PHE A 182 16.94 -14.51 -12.75
N PHE A 183 16.45 -13.57 -11.92
CA PHE A 183 15.63 -13.93 -10.75
C PHE A 183 14.33 -14.62 -11.13
N PHE A 184 13.71 -14.24 -12.25
CA PHE A 184 12.55 -14.93 -12.79
C PHE A 184 12.85 -16.40 -13.14
N LEU A 185 13.92 -16.65 -13.88
CA LEU A 185 14.34 -18.01 -14.24
C LEU A 185 14.71 -18.83 -13.00
N PHE A 186 15.41 -18.22 -12.05
CA PHE A 186 15.74 -18.85 -10.77
C PHE A 186 14.48 -19.24 -9.99
N ALA A 187 13.48 -18.36 -9.93
CA ALA A 187 12.22 -18.63 -9.26
C ALA A 187 11.46 -19.77 -9.95
N ILE A 188 11.38 -19.80 -11.28
CA ILE A 188 10.75 -20.91 -12.01
C ILE A 188 11.37 -22.26 -11.64
N ASN A 189 12.72 -22.31 -11.63
CA ASN A 189 13.44 -23.53 -11.29
C ASN A 189 13.15 -23.97 -9.84
N LEU A 190 13.09 -23.01 -8.92
CA LEU A 190 12.83 -23.26 -7.50
C LEU A 190 11.43 -23.85 -7.24
N PHE A 191 10.45 -23.48 -8.07
CA PHE A 191 9.06 -23.94 -7.95
C PHE A 191 8.77 -25.19 -8.81
N HIS A 192 9.75 -25.76 -9.51
CA HIS A 192 9.57 -26.93 -10.40
C HIS A 192 8.35 -26.78 -11.34
N ILE A 193 8.15 -25.59 -11.89
CA ILE A 193 6.96 -25.27 -12.68
C ILE A 193 6.99 -26.03 -14.02
N SER A 194 5.88 -26.68 -14.36
CA SER A 194 5.73 -27.37 -15.65
C SER A 194 5.83 -26.42 -16.85
N GLU A 195 6.51 -26.86 -17.91
CA GLU A 195 6.73 -26.08 -19.14
C GLU A 195 5.43 -25.55 -19.77
N LYS A 196 4.33 -26.30 -19.66
CA LYS A 196 3.02 -25.97 -20.24
C LYS A 196 2.43 -24.65 -19.74
N VAL A 197 2.80 -24.22 -18.53
CA VAL A 197 2.20 -23.03 -17.89
C VAL A 197 3.19 -21.85 -17.87
N VAL A 198 4.47 -22.07 -18.22
CA VAL A 198 5.56 -21.07 -18.14
C VAL A 198 5.22 -19.77 -18.87
N HIS A 199 4.56 -19.82 -20.03
CA HIS A 199 4.16 -18.62 -20.78
C HIS A 199 3.23 -17.71 -19.98
N ILE A 200 2.31 -18.27 -19.19
CA ILE A 200 1.37 -17.52 -18.35
C ILE A 200 2.12 -16.85 -17.19
N PHE A 201 3.08 -17.57 -16.59
CA PHE A 201 3.95 -17.03 -15.56
C PHE A 201 4.84 -15.90 -16.09
N PHE A 202 5.37 -16.03 -17.30
CA PHE A 202 6.17 -14.99 -17.93
C PHE A 202 5.33 -13.73 -18.18
N LEU A 203 4.10 -13.88 -18.70
CA LEU A 203 3.19 -12.75 -18.86
C LEU A 203 2.88 -12.07 -17.52
N SER A 204 2.59 -12.85 -16.48
CA SER A 204 2.36 -12.34 -15.12
C SER A 204 3.58 -11.59 -14.59
N PHE A 205 4.78 -12.12 -14.80
CA PHE A 205 6.04 -11.47 -14.41
C PHE A 205 6.24 -10.15 -15.15
N VAL A 206 6.10 -10.12 -16.48
CA VAL A 206 6.30 -8.89 -17.28
C VAL A 206 5.29 -7.82 -16.86
N LEU A 207 4.03 -8.20 -16.65
CA LEU A 207 2.98 -7.29 -16.21
C LEU A 207 3.29 -6.70 -14.83
N ASN A 208 3.64 -7.54 -13.86
CA ASN A 208 3.99 -7.09 -12.51
C ASN A 208 5.26 -6.24 -12.49
N PHE A 209 6.29 -6.64 -13.24
CA PHE A 209 7.54 -5.89 -13.36
C PHE A 209 7.29 -4.50 -13.94
N ALA A 210 6.62 -4.41 -15.08
CA ALA A 210 6.32 -3.13 -15.72
C ALA A 210 5.47 -2.25 -14.78
N PHE A 211 4.40 -2.79 -14.22
CA PHE A 211 3.51 -2.05 -13.35
C PHE A 211 4.20 -1.56 -12.08
N TYR A 212 4.86 -2.45 -11.33
CA TYR A 212 5.52 -2.11 -10.08
C TYR A 212 6.59 -1.05 -10.30
N HIS A 213 7.46 -1.22 -11.31
CA HIS A 213 8.56 -0.28 -11.53
C HIS A 213 8.10 1.05 -12.10
N ILE A 214 7.09 1.07 -12.98
CA ILE A 214 6.48 2.34 -13.43
C ILE A 214 5.89 3.10 -12.25
N LEU A 215 5.17 2.41 -11.36
CA LEU A 215 4.59 3.01 -10.15
C LEU A 215 5.69 3.48 -9.18
N PHE A 216 6.72 2.68 -8.97
CA PHE A 216 7.82 3.03 -8.07
C PHE A 216 8.60 4.26 -8.58
N ILE A 217 8.88 4.31 -9.88
CA ILE A 217 9.49 5.48 -10.53
C ILE A 217 8.57 6.68 -10.38
N SER A 218 7.27 6.52 -10.63
CA SER A 218 6.32 7.63 -10.59
C SER A 218 6.19 8.22 -9.19
N VAL A 219 6.18 7.38 -8.16
CA VAL A 219 6.16 7.79 -6.76
C VAL A 219 7.35 8.70 -6.46
N PHE A 220 8.59 8.34 -6.77
CA PHE A 220 9.74 9.18 -6.37
C PHE A 220 10.11 10.28 -7.37
N GLN A 221 9.80 10.14 -8.65
CA GLN A 221 10.15 11.16 -9.64
C GLN A 221 9.06 12.21 -9.81
N PHE A 222 7.79 11.86 -9.64
CA PHE A 222 6.68 12.74 -10.03
C PHE A 222 5.94 13.36 -8.84
N THR A 223 6.17 12.88 -7.62
CA THR A 223 5.42 13.34 -6.45
C THR A 223 6.16 14.36 -5.59
N ASN A 224 7.23 15.00 -6.07
CA ASN A 224 7.91 16.12 -5.39
C ASN A 224 8.16 15.91 -3.88
N LYS A 225 8.75 14.77 -3.49
CA LYS A 225 9.03 14.42 -2.08
C LYS A 225 7.79 14.32 -1.18
N VAL A 226 6.63 14.00 -1.74
CA VAL A 226 5.41 13.67 -0.98
C VAL A 226 5.63 12.40 -0.16
N PHE A 227 6.13 11.34 -0.81
CA PHE A 227 6.28 10.03 -0.19
C PHE A 227 7.66 9.85 0.44
N SER A 228 7.69 9.35 1.68
CA SER A 228 8.85 8.68 2.26
C SER A 228 9.12 7.36 1.53
N PHE A 229 10.32 6.80 1.70
CA PHE A 229 10.66 5.54 1.05
C PHE A 229 9.67 4.41 1.38
N LEU A 230 9.28 4.30 2.65
CA LEU A 230 8.35 3.27 3.11
C LEU A 230 6.93 3.49 2.56
N GLU A 231 6.49 4.76 2.45
CA GLU A 231 5.20 5.15 1.86
C GLU A 231 5.14 4.70 0.40
N GLY A 232 6.16 5.05 -0.38
CA GLY A 232 6.18 4.67 -1.79
C GLY A 232 6.24 3.17 -1.98
N LEU A 233 7.07 2.48 -1.21
CA LEU A 233 7.21 1.02 -1.27
C LEU A 233 5.92 0.29 -0.88
N THR A 234 5.24 0.71 0.19
CA THR A 234 3.97 0.11 0.63
C THR A 234 2.87 0.32 -0.41
N VAL A 235 2.74 1.52 -0.98
CA VAL A 235 1.80 1.78 -2.09
C VAL A 235 2.10 0.89 -3.30
N CYS A 236 3.35 0.73 -3.70
CA CYS A 236 3.72 -0.15 -4.81
C CYS A 236 3.34 -1.61 -4.53
N ILE A 237 3.62 -2.12 -3.34
CA ILE A 237 3.27 -3.49 -2.94
C ILE A 237 1.75 -3.69 -3.00
N ILE A 238 0.98 -2.79 -2.40
CA ILE A 238 -0.48 -2.87 -2.35
C ILE A 238 -1.07 -2.86 -3.76
N CYS A 239 -0.64 -1.91 -4.61
CA CYS A 239 -1.11 -1.82 -5.97
C CYS A 239 -0.72 -3.04 -6.81
N SER A 240 0.45 -3.63 -6.59
CA SER A 240 0.85 -4.89 -7.24
C SER A 240 0.04 -6.09 -6.76
N VAL A 241 -0.33 -6.17 -5.48
CA VAL A 241 -1.27 -7.18 -4.99
C VAL A 241 -2.64 -7.02 -5.67
N LEU A 242 -3.17 -5.81 -5.76
CA LEU A 242 -4.43 -5.53 -6.45
C LEU A 242 -4.37 -5.87 -7.95
N LEU A 243 -3.24 -5.61 -8.61
CA LEU A 243 -3.00 -6.01 -9.99
C LEU A 243 -3.01 -7.54 -10.13
N ASN A 244 -2.33 -8.24 -9.22
CA ASN A 244 -2.33 -9.70 -9.21
C ASN A 244 -3.74 -10.24 -9.02
N CYS A 245 -4.52 -9.72 -8.07
CA CYS A 245 -5.92 -10.07 -7.92
C CYS A 245 -6.71 -9.83 -9.21
N SER A 246 -6.46 -8.71 -9.90
CA SER A 246 -7.11 -8.39 -11.18
C SER A 246 -6.72 -9.36 -12.30
N PHE A 247 -5.44 -9.69 -12.40
CA PHE A 247 -4.90 -10.65 -13.36
C PHE A 247 -5.47 -12.05 -13.12
N TYR A 248 -5.50 -12.49 -11.86
CA TYR A 248 -6.14 -13.75 -11.48
C TYR A 248 -7.61 -13.72 -11.87
N CYS A 249 -8.38 -12.72 -11.47
CA CYS A 249 -9.79 -12.65 -11.85
C CYS A 249 -10.00 -12.76 -13.36
N LEU A 250 -9.20 -12.09 -14.19
CA LEU A 250 -9.38 -12.12 -15.65
C LEU A 250 -8.88 -13.39 -16.34
N TYR A 251 -7.85 -14.04 -15.79
CA TYR A 251 -7.12 -15.12 -16.47
C TYR A 251 -7.24 -16.49 -15.77
N PHE A 252 -7.84 -16.58 -14.58
CA PHE A 252 -7.89 -17.83 -13.80
C PHE A 252 -8.60 -18.97 -14.52
N ARG A 253 -9.56 -18.68 -15.42
CA ARG A 253 -10.28 -19.70 -16.19
C ARG A 253 -9.32 -20.61 -16.99
N ASN A 254 -8.13 -20.13 -17.31
CA ASN A 254 -7.10 -20.86 -18.06
C ASN A 254 -6.09 -21.61 -17.15
N LEU A 255 -6.19 -21.44 -15.82
CA LEU A 255 -5.35 -22.14 -14.83
C LEU A 255 -6.08 -23.40 -14.34
N HIS A 256 -5.30 -24.40 -13.92
CA HIS A 256 -5.65 -25.83 -13.85
C HIS A 256 -6.82 -26.27 -12.93
N LYS A 257 -7.64 -25.35 -12.43
CA LYS A 257 -8.96 -25.60 -11.81
C LYS A 257 -9.83 -24.40 -12.16
N GLN A 258 -10.88 -24.59 -12.94
CA GLN A 258 -11.73 -23.51 -13.49
C GLN A 258 -12.42 -22.69 -12.38
N ILE A 259 -11.71 -21.72 -11.79
CA ILE A 259 -12.32 -20.71 -10.92
C ILE A 259 -12.96 -19.69 -11.85
N ILE A 260 -14.29 -19.60 -11.80
CA ILE A 260 -15.02 -18.57 -12.51
C ILE A 260 -15.16 -17.40 -11.55
N PRO A 261 -14.49 -16.26 -11.82
CA PRO A 261 -14.63 -15.06 -10.99
C PRO A 261 -16.09 -14.59 -11.01
N HIS A 262 -16.58 -14.09 -9.88
CA HIS A 262 -17.88 -13.42 -9.82
C HIS A 262 -17.87 -12.16 -10.70
N VAL A 263 -19.00 -11.81 -11.33
CA VAL A 263 -19.13 -10.66 -12.24
C VAL A 263 -18.64 -9.35 -11.62
N LEU A 264 -18.90 -9.13 -10.31
CA LEU A 264 -18.40 -7.96 -9.59
C LEU A 264 -16.87 -7.92 -9.49
N MET A 265 -16.21 -9.06 -9.29
CA MET A 265 -14.75 -9.11 -9.21
C MET A 265 -14.13 -8.78 -10.57
N ILE A 266 -14.73 -9.25 -11.67
CA ILE A 266 -14.31 -8.86 -13.02
C ILE A 266 -14.49 -7.36 -13.23
N PHE A 267 -15.63 -6.79 -12.83
CA PHE A 267 -15.89 -5.36 -12.92
C PHE A 267 -14.85 -4.53 -12.15
N ILE A 268 -14.60 -4.86 -10.88
CA ILE A 268 -13.61 -4.21 -10.02
C ILE A 268 -12.20 -4.30 -10.63
N SER A 269 -11.85 -5.46 -11.17
CA SER A 269 -10.54 -5.67 -11.82
C SER A 269 -10.35 -4.77 -13.05
N LYS A 270 -11.37 -4.68 -13.91
CA LYS A 270 -11.37 -3.79 -15.08
C LYS A 270 -11.37 -2.30 -14.69
N LEU A 271 -12.09 -1.93 -13.64
CA LEU A 271 -12.11 -0.56 -13.11
C LEU A 271 -10.74 -0.15 -12.55
N PHE A 272 -10.07 -1.04 -11.82
CA PHE A 272 -8.70 -0.80 -11.34
C PHE A 272 -7.73 -0.57 -12.50
N LEU A 273 -7.76 -1.44 -13.52
CA LEU A 273 -6.89 -1.31 -14.69
C LEU A 273 -7.16 -0.02 -15.46
N SER A 274 -8.43 0.34 -15.69
CA SER A 274 -8.79 1.56 -16.42
C SER A 274 -8.37 2.83 -15.66
N LEU A 275 -8.54 2.85 -14.34
CA LEU A 275 -8.13 3.96 -13.48
C LEU A 275 -6.61 4.13 -13.49
N PHE A 276 -5.86 3.03 -13.45
CA PHE A 276 -4.39 3.08 -13.50
C PHE A 276 -3.88 3.63 -14.85
N ILE A 277 -4.44 3.15 -15.97
CA ILE A 277 -4.09 3.65 -17.30
C ILE A 277 -4.41 5.15 -17.41
N TYR A 278 -5.60 5.56 -16.96
CA TYR A 278 -6.01 6.96 -16.94
C TYR A 278 -5.05 7.83 -16.09
N GLY A 279 -4.75 7.39 -14.87
CA GLY A 279 -3.79 8.07 -13.99
C GLY A 279 -2.40 8.19 -14.60
N GLY A 280 -1.90 7.13 -15.25
CA GLY A 280 -0.62 7.13 -15.96
C GLY A 280 -0.54 8.16 -17.09
N ILE A 281 -1.60 8.24 -17.92
CA ILE A 281 -1.71 9.26 -18.98
C ILE A 281 -1.72 10.67 -18.38
N CYS A 282 -2.48 10.89 -17.31
CA CYS A 282 -2.56 12.19 -16.63
C CYS A 282 -1.20 12.63 -16.08
N CYS A 283 -0.49 11.72 -15.39
CA CYS A 283 0.85 11.99 -14.88
C CYS A 283 1.83 12.34 -16.01
N PHE A 284 1.84 11.56 -17.10
CA PHE A 284 2.69 11.81 -18.25
C PHE A 284 2.45 13.18 -18.89
N CYS A 285 1.19 13.57 -19.03
CA CYS A 285 0.82 14.89 -19.58
C CYS A 285 1.30 16.04 -18.69
N CYS A 286 1.12 15.94 -17.37
CA CYS A 286 1.57 16.96 -16.42
C CYS A 286 3.10 17.15 -16.47
N LEU A 287 3.86 16.05 -16.53
CA LEU A 287 5.33 16.09 -16.57
C LEU A 287 5.88 16.67 -17.87
N SER A 288 5.25 16.30 -18.99
CA SER A 288 5.66 16.79 -20.30
C SER A 288 5.45 18.29 -20.43
N ASN A 289 4.46 18.82 -19.70
CA ASN A 289 4.16 20.25 -19.65
C ASN A 289 5.20 21.04 -18.84
N ASP A 290 5.65 20.52 -17.69
CA ASP A 290 6.67 21.16 -16.85
C ASP A 290 8.02 21.34 -17.58
N ILE A 291 8.34 20.46 -18.54
CA ILE A 291 9.58 20.48 -19.31
C ILE A 291 9.53 21.50 -20.47
N GLU A 292 8.35 21.76 -21.03
CA GLU A 292 8.20 22.53 -22.26
C GLU A 292 7.21 23.69 -22.08
N LYS A 293 7.69 24.81 -21.51
CA LYS A 293 6.92 26.07 -21.38
C LYS A 293 6.66 26.72 -22.75
N LYS A 294 5.73 26.18 -23.54
CA LYS A 294 5.19 26.78 -24.76
C LYS A 294 3.67 26.66 -24.77
N GLU A 295 2.95 27.79 -24.81
CA GLU A 295 1.48 27.87 -24.75
C GLU A 295 0.74 26.98 -25.78
N LYS A 296 1.29 26.78 -26.99
CA LYS A 296 0.70 25.89 -28.01
C LYS A 296 0.72 24.41 -27.59
N LYS A 297 1.69 23.98 -26.77
CA LYS A 297 1.80 22.60 -26.28
C LYS A 297 0.93 22.34 -25.05
N GLU A 298 0.71 23.36 -24.20
CA GLU A 298 -0.23 23.28 -23.07
C GLU A 298 -1.64 22.89 -23.52
N LYS A 299 -2.16 23.53 -24.58
CA LYS A 299 -3.48 23.20 -25.15
C LYS A 299 -3.58 21.75 -25.64
N LYS A 300 -2.48 21.19 -26.17
CA LYS A 300 -2.43 19.78 -26.63
C LYS A 300 -2.58 18.80 -25.48
N TYR A 301 -1.86 19.01 -24.37
CA TYR A 301 -1.93 18.10 -23.21
C TYR A 301 -3.28 18.18 -22.49
N ILE A 302 -3.89 19.35 -22.41
CA ILE A 302 -5.27 19.51 -21.92
C ILE A 302 -6.25 18.68 -22.77
N TYR A 303 -6.13 18.75 -24.09
CA TYR A 303 -6.98 17.97 -24.99
C TYR A 303 -6.79 16.46 -24.84
N ILE A 304 -5.54 16.00 -24.66
CA ILE A 304 -5.24 14.58 -24.37
C ILE A 304 -5.90 14.13 -23.07
N ILE A 305 -5.82 14.92 -22.00
CA ILE A 305 -6.46 14.61 -20.72
C ILE A 305 -7.98 14.59 -20.86
N PHE A 306 -8.55 15.55 -21.59
CA PHE A 306 -9.99 15.61 -21.86
C PHE A 306 -10.47 14.36 -22.60
N ILE A 307 -9.83 13.99 -23.71
CA ILE A 307 -10.15 12.74 -24.43
C ILE A 307 -9.98 11.53 -23.51
N SER A 308 -8.87 11.46 -22.78
CA SER A 308 -8.58 10.33 -21.88
C SER A 308 -9.65 10.20 -20.79
N SER A 309 -10.17 11.32 -20.28
CA SER A 309 -11.26 11.32 -19.30
C SER A 309 -12.58 10.81 -19.90
N ILE A 310 -12.93 11.23 -21.12
CA ILE A 310 -14.11 10.73 -21.83
C ILE A 310 -13.99 9.22 -22.07
N LEU A 311 -12.84 8.77 -22.58
CA LEU A 311 -12.57 7.34 -22.81
C LEU A 311 -12.65 6.53 -21.52
N PHE A 312 -12.11 7.05 -20.41
CA PHE A 312 -12.20 6.42 -19.10
C PHE A 312 -13.67 6.25 -18.66
N PHE A 313 -14.50 7.29 -18.78
CA PHE A 313 -15.91 7.20 -18.41
C PHE A 313 -16.70 6.27 -19.34
N LEU A 314 -16.52 6.38 -20.65
CA LEU A 314 -17.20 5.53 -21.63
C LEU A 314 -16.84 4.05 -21.43
N TYR A 315 -15.56 3.73 -21.19
CA TYR A 315 -15.13 2.36 -20.92
C TYR A 315 -15.75 1.80 -19.65
N ASN A 316 -15.80 2.57 -18.56
CA ASN A 316 -16.37 2.09 -17.30
C ASN A 316 -17.90 1.99 -17.34
N LEU A 317 -18.58 2.85 -18.12
CA LEU A 317 -20.00 2.68 -18.44
C LEU A 317 -20.22 1.39 -19.24
N TYR A 318 -19.43 1.15 -20.29
CA TYR A 318 -19.50 -0.11 -21.03
C TYR A 318 -19.25 -1.33 -20.12
N ASN A 319 -18.25 -1.27 -19.25
CA ASN A 319 -17.93 -2.32 -18.29
C ASN A 319 -19.11 -2.64 -17.34
N LEU A 320 -19.85 -1.62 -16.91
CA LEU A 320 -21.03 -1.75 -16.06
C LEU A 320 -22.19 -2.50 -16.75
N PHE A 321 -22.41 -2.26 -18.04
CA PHE A 321 -23.48 -2.87 -18.83
C PHE A 321 -23.07 -4.15 -19.57
N SER A 322 -21.77 -4.45 -19.65
CA SER A 322 -21.26 -5.63 -20.35
C SER A 322 -21.80 -6.93 -19.73
N TYR A 323 -22.40 -7.79 -20.56
CA TYR A 323 -22.82 -9.12 -20.16
C TYR A 323 -21.61 -10.02 -19.97
N GLN A 324 -21.56 -10.70 -18.83
CA GLN A 324 -20.49 -11.61 -18.46
C GLN A 324 -21.11 -12.93 -18.00
N TYR A 325 -20.43 -14.02 -18.33
CA TYR A 325 -20.90 -15.34 -17.91
C TYR A 325 -20.67 -15.47 -16.40
N ASP A 326 -21.75 -15.65 -15.65
CA ASP A 326 -21.67 -16.03 -14.25
C ASP A 326 -21.72 -17.55 -14.14
N SER A 327 -21.00 -18.11 -13.19
CA SER A 327 -21.12 -19.54 -12.86
C SER A 327 -22.33 -19.84 -11.99
N ILE A 328 -22.88 -18.81 -11.32
CA ILE A 328 -24.01 -18.94 -10.40
C ILE A 328 -25.34 -19.04 -11.16
N ASN A 329 -25.55 -18.16 -12.14
CA ASN A 329 -26.68 -18.26 -13.06
C ASN A 329 -26.15 -18.75 -14.40
N LYS A 330 -26.74 -19.79 -14.97
CA LYS A 330 -26.31 -20.37 -16.25
C LYS A 330 -26.38 -19.38 -17.44
N ASP A 331 -26.97 -18.20 -17.22
CA ASP A 331 -27.19 -17.14 -18.19
C ASP A 331 -26.18 -15.99 -18.01
N ALA A 332 -25.90 -15.27 -19.10
CA ALA A 332 -25.04 -14.09 -19.03
C ALA A 332 -25.75 -12.96 -18.25
N ILE A 333 -25.06 -12.41 -17.25
CA ILE A 333 -25.55 -11.32 -16.41
C ILE A 333 -24.66 -10.09 -16.58
N ASN A 334 -25.23 -8.89 -16.53
CA ASN A 334 -24.45 -7.66 -16.43
C ASN A 334 -24.19 -7.23 -14.97
N THR A 335 -23.14 -6.45 -14.76
CA THR A 335 -22.74 -5.97 -13.42
C THR A 335 -23.86 -5.15 -12.76
N LEU A 336 -24.54 -4.31 -13.53
CA LEU A 336 -25.63 -3.47 -13.05
C LEU A 336 -26.76 -4.29 -12.42
N TYR A 337 -27.19 -5.37 -13.07
CA TYR A 337 -28.21 -6.28 -12.54
C TYR A 337 -27.76 -6.93 -11.23
N VAL A 338 -26.50 -7.37 -11.14
CA VAL A 338 -25.93 -7.93 -9.91
C VAL A 338 -25.94 -6.88 -8.78
N LEU A 339 -25.54 -5.64 -9.07
CA LEU A 339 -25.57 -4.54 -8.10
C LEU A 339 -27.01 -4.24 -7.64
N ILE A 340 -27.97 -4.16 -8.55
CA ILE A 340 -29.38 -3.94 -8.24
C ILE A 340 -29.92 -5.09 -7.37
N ASN A 341 -29.61 -6.33 -7.72
CA ASN A 341 -30.02 -7.49 -6.93
C ASN A 341 -29.43 -7.45 -5.53
N ILE A 342 -28.15 -7.09 -5.38
CA ILE A 342 -27.53 -6.94 -4.06
C ILE A 342 -28.20 -5.82 -3.27
N LEU A 343 -28.51 -4.68 -3.90
CA LEU A 343 -29.18 -3.54 -3.25
C LEU A 343 -30.57 -3.91 -2.73
N ILE A 344 -31.34 -4.65 -3.52
CA ILE A 344 -32.71 -5.06 -3.19
C ILE A 344 -32.70 -6.22 -2.18
N SER A 345 -31.77 -7.18 -2.35
CA SER A 345 -31.65 -8.34 -1.48
C SER A 345 -31.48 -7.93 -0.01
N LYS A 346 -32.12 -8.68 0.89
CA LYS A 346 -31.99 -8.52 2.35
C LYS A 346 -32.20 -7.08 2.86
N LYS A 347 -32.94 -6.23 2.13
CA LYS A 347 -33.13 -4.81 2.42
C LYS A 347 -31.81 -4.04 2.59
N ASN A 348 -30.81 -4.31 1.74
CA ASN A 348 -29.49 -3.68 1.80
C ASN A 348 -29.53 -2.17 1.56
N TYR A 349 -30.50 -1.69 0.79
CA TYR A 349 -30.76 -0.26 0.62
C TYR A 349 -30.95 0.51 1.95
N LEU A 350 -31.50 -0.12 3.00
CA LEU A 350 -31.65 0.52 4.32
C LEU A 350 -30.29 0.84 4.97
N LEU A 351 -29.31 -0.07 4.83
CA LEU A 351 -27.96 0.14 5.37
C LEU A 351 -27.26 1.28 4.63
N ILE A 352 -27.38 1.31 3.30
CA ILE A 352 -26.79 2.38 2.48
C ILE A 352 -27.44 3.72 2.79
N PHE A 353 -28.76 3.76 2.93
CA PHE A 353 -29.49 4.97 3.33
C PHE A 353 -29.05 5.45 4.71
N ALA A 354 -28.90 4.54 5.68
CA ALA A 354 -28.37 4.85 7.01
C ALA A 354 -26.94 5.42 6.93
N TRP A 355 -26.04 4.82 6.14
CA TRP A 355 -24.69 5.35 5.93
C TRP A 355 -24.70 6.76 5.35
N ILE A 356 -25.58 7.04 4.37
CA ILE A 356 -25.71 8.36 3.77
C ILE A 356 -26.16 9.38 4.82
N ILE A 357 -27.19 9.07 5.62
CA ILE A 357 -27.69 9.94 6.68
C ILE A 357 -26.61 10.21 7.74
N ILE A 358 -25.96 9.16 8.25
CA ILE A 358 -24.90 9.26 9.25
C ILE A 358 -23.74 10.09 8.70
N THR A 359 -23.32 9.83 7.47
CA THR A 359 -22.21 10.56 6.83
C THR A 359 -22.55 12.03 6.63
N ILE A 360 -23.72 12.36 6.07
CA ILE A 360 -24.11 13.76 5.83
C ILE A 360 -24.25 14.52 7.15
N SER A 361 -24.99 13.96 8.12
CA SER A 361 -25.18 14.59 9.43
C SER A 361 -23.85 14.83 10.15
N TYR A 362 -22.94 13.85 10.09
CA TYR A 362 -21.65 13.95 10.75
C TYR A 362 -20.67 14.87 10.00
N LEU A 363 -20.74 14.97 8.67
CA LEU A 363 -19.98 15.97 7.90
C LEU A 363 -20.45 17.39 8.21
N ILE A 364 -21.76 17.61 8.39
CA ILE A 364 -22.30 18.91 8.85
C ILE A 364 -21.74 19.24 10.23
N TYR A 365 -21.72 18.26 11.15
CA TYR A 365 -21.13 18.42 12.47
C TYR A 365 -19.63 18.75 12.40
N ILE A 366 -18.83 18.01 11.64
CA ILE A 366 -17.40 18.27 11.45
C ILE A 366 -17.17 19.68 10.89
N ASN A 367 -17.95 20.09 9.89
CA ASN A 367 -17.86 21.44 9.32
C ASN A 367 -18.15 22.52 10.38
N SER A 368 -19.10 22.28 11.29
CA SER A 368 -19.36 23.17 12.42
C SER A 368 -18.17 23.27 13.38
N LEU A 369 -17.45 22.16 13.61
CA LEU A 369 -16.25 22.15 14.46
C LEU A 369 -15.08 22.89 13.83
N ILE A 370 -14.90 22.75 12.51
CA ILE A 370 -13.88 23.49 11.73
C ILE A 370 -14.15 25.00 11.81
N LYS A 371 -15.42 25.41 11.65
CA LYS A 371 -15.83 26.83 11.81
C LYS A 371 -15.50 27.37 13.22
N LYS A 372 -15.61 26.54 14.25
CA LYS A 372 -15.22 26.87 15.65
C LYS A 372 -13.70 26.88 15.89
N LYS A 373 -12.86 26.81 14.85
CA LYS A 373 -11.38 26.80 14.92
C LYS A 373 -10.81 25.77 15.90
N LYS A 374 -11.46 24.60 16.06
CA LYS A 374 -10.88 23.49 16.84
C LYS A 374 -9.57 23.04 16.20
N LYS A 375 -8.64 22.54 17.03
CA LYS A 375 -7.32 22.03 16.58
C LYS A 375 -7.52 20.94 15.51
N LEU A 376 -6.84 21.06 14.37
CA LEU A 376 -6.95 20.13 13.22
C LEU A 376 -6.77 18.64 13.60
N PRO A 377 -5.82 18.25 14.48
CA PRO A 377 -5.69 16.86 14.93
C PRO A 377 -6.97 16.29 15.56
N TYR A 378 -7.73 17.10 16.30
CA TYR A 378 -9.00 16.68 16.92
C TYR A 378 -10.09 16.46 15.86
N VAL A 379 -10.17 17.39 14.89
CA VAL A 379 -11.12 17.28 13.76
C VAL A 379 -10.87 15.99 12.97
N ARG A 380 -9.60 15.59 12.76
CA ARG A 380 -9.29 14.35 12.04
C ARG A 380 -9.83 13.09 12.69
N LYS A 381 -9.80 13.00 14.02
CA LYS A 381 -10.30 11.81 14.73
C LYS A 381 -11.81 11.63 14.59
N HIS A 382 -12.55 12.68 14.25
CA HIS A 382 -13.94 12.52 13.85
C HIS A 382 -14.10 11.69 12.56
N TYR A 383 -13.22 11.84 11.56
CA TYR A 383 -13.26 10.98 10.36
C TYR A 383 -12.95 9.51 10.68
N HIS A 384 -12.04 9.26 11.63
CA HIS A 384 -11.77 7.90 12.14
C HIS A 384 -13.02 7.30 12.79
N PHE A 385 -13.71 8.08 13.63
CA PHE A 385 -14.97 7.66 14.26
C PHE A 385 -16.11 7.44 13.24
N LEU A 386 -16.20 8.28 12.21
CA LEU A 386 -17.18 8.11 11.14
C LEU A 386 -16.95 6.80 10.38
N LEU A 387 -15.70 6.52 10.02
CA LEU A 387 -15.32 5.27 9.36
C LEU A 387 -15.65 4.07 10.26
N PHE A 388 -15.27 4.14 11.54
CA PHE A 388 -15.59 3.12 12.54
C PHE A 388 -17.07 2.81 12.60
N THR A 389 -17.90 3.84 12.75
CA THR A 389 -19.34 3.71 12.92
C THR A 389 -19.98 3.05 11.71
N ASN A 390 -19.64 3.49 10.50
CA ASN A 390 -20.20 2.94 9.27
C ASN A 390 -19.77 1.49 9.04
N VAL A 391 -18.49 1.17 9.26
CA VAL A 391 -17.98 -0.20 9.12
C VAL A 391 -18.62 -1.13 10.16
N TYR A 392 -18.68 -0.70 11.42
CA TYR A 392 -19.26 -1.48 12.50
C TYR A 392 -20.77 -1.71 12.33
N LEU A 393 -21.49 -0.72 11.80
CA LEU A 393 -22.91 -0.88 11.45
C LEU A 393 -23.12 -2.00 10.41
N ALA A 394 -22.19 -2.16 9.47
CA ALA A 394 -22.21 -3.27 8.52
C ALA A 394 -22.02 -4.63 9.20
N PHE A 395 -21.16 -4.69 10.23
CA PHE A 395 -20.94 -5.91 11.01
C PHE A 395 -22.18 -6.28 11.80
N ILE A 396 -22.78 -5.34 12.55
CA ILE A 396 -24.02 -5.59 13.31
C ILE A 396 -25.15 -6.10 12.41
N THR A 397 -25.28 -5.51 11.23
CA THR A 397 -26.32 -5.92 10.27
C THR A 397 -25.97 -7.18 9.47
N ASN A 398 -24.80 -7.78 9.72
CA ASN A 398 -24.25 -8.94 9.02
C ASN A 398 -24.24 -8.79 7.48
N LYS A 399 -23.85 -7.60 7.01
CA LYS A 399 -23.85 -7.19 5.59
C LYS A 399 -22.44 -6.85 5.10
N VAL A 400 -21.49 -7.73 5.38
CA VAL A 400 -20.07 -7.53 5.02
C VAL A 400 -19.89 -7.46 3.51
N ASP A 401 -20.65 -8.22 2.72
CA ASP A 401 -20.65 -8.16 1.24
C ASP A 401 -20.84 -6.75 0.70
N VAL A 402 -21.86 -6.07 1.22
CA VAL A 402 -22.22 -4.71 0.83
C VAL A 402 -21.13 -3.73 1.28
N LEU A 403 -20.58 -3.94 2.47
CA LEU A 403 -19.46 -3.15 2.98
C LEU A 403 -18.26 -3.20 2.05
N ILE A 404 -17.88 -4.39 1.57
CA ILE A 404 -16.71 -4.55 0.70
C ILE A 404 -16.92 -3.80 -0.59
N ILE A 405 -18.07 -3.99 -1.25
CA ILE A 405 -18.41 -3.30 -2.50
C ILE A 405 -18.35 -1.78 -2.29
N PHE A 406 -18.91 -1.31 -1.17
CA PHE A 406 -18.90 0.11 -0.82
C PHE A 406 -17.49 0.64 -0.56
N LEU A 407 -16.66 -0.08 0.21
CA LEU A 407 -15.27 0.29 0.49
C LEU A 407 -14.42 0.30 -0.79
N SER A 408 -14.59 -0.70 -1.68
CA SER A 408 -13.93 -0.73 -2.99
C SER A 408 -14.31 0.49 -3.82
N PHE A 409 -15.60 0.84 -3.88
CA PHE A 409 -16.08 2.02 -4.60
C PHE A 409 -15.51 3.31 -4.00
N CYS A 410 -15.57 3.49 -2.67
CA CYS A 410 -14.99 4.64 -2.00
C CYS A 410 -13.48 4.78 -2.23
N PHE A 411 -12.75 3.65 -2.26
CA PHE A 411 -11.31 3.64 -2.51
C PHE A 411 -10.98 4.16 -3.91
N PHE A 412 -11.67 3.65 -4.94
CA PHE A 412 -11.49 4.15 -6.31
C PHE A 412 -11.93 5.61 -6.44
N LEU A 413 -13.04 6.00 -5.81
CA LEU A 413 -13.54 7.36 -5.82
C LEU A 413 -12.54 8.33 -5.20
N PHE A 414 -11.91 8.00 -4.08
CA PHE A 414 -10.93 8.87 -3.44
C PHE A 414 -9.68 9.05 -4.30
N ILE A 415 -9.18 7.99 -4.92
CA ILE A 415 -8.07 8.08 -5.89
C ILE A 415 -8.46 8.95 -7.09
N PHE A 416 -9.67 8.75 -7.63
CA PHE A 416 -10.17 9.50 -8.77
C PHE A 416 -10.35 10.99 -8.48
N VAL A 417 -10.93 11.33 -7.32
CA VAL A 417 -11.09 12.73 -6.86
C VAL A 417 -9.72 13.38 -6.68
N GLU A 418 -8.75 12.67 -6.13
CA GLU A 418 -7.38 13.18 -5.96
C GLU A 418 -6.68 13.41 -7.30
N LEU A 419 -6.87 12.52 -8.28
CA LEU A 419 -6.38 12.70 -9.65
C LEU A 419 -7.00 13.94 -10.30
N ILE A 420 -8.33 14.09 -10.25
CA ILE A 420 -9.02 15.28 -10.77
C ILE A 420 -8.49 16.53 -10.09
N ARG A 421 -8.38 16.52 -8.77
CA ARG A 421 -7.89 17.66 -7.99
C ARG A 421 -6.51 18.09 -8.48
N LYS A 422 -5.61 17.14 -8.74
CA LYS A 422 -4.27 17.43 -9.25
C LYS A 422 -4.25 17.95 -10.68
N ILE A 423 -5.09 17.41 -11.54
CA ILE A 423 -5.27 17.94 -12.90
C ILE A 423 -5.77 19.39 -12.82
N CYS A 424 -6.79 19.66 -12.01
CA CYS A 424 -7.32 21.01 -11.82
C CYS A 424 -6.28 21.97 -11.23
N GLU A 425 -5.48 21.54 -10.26
CA GLU A 425 -4.42 22.38 -9.68
C GLU A 425 -3.34 22.75 -10.70
N HIS A 426 -2.98 21.82 -11.58
CA HIS A 426 -1.95 22.04 -12.61
C HIS A 426 -2.45 22.92 -13.76
N PHE A 427 -3.67 22.69 -14.27
CA PHE A 427 -4.19 23.40 -15.45
C PHE A 427 -5.05 24.64 -15.13
N LEU A 428 -5.64 24.72 -13.93
CA LEU A 428 -6.50 25.84 -13.49
C LEU A 428 -5.95 26.48 -12.18
N PRO A 429 -4.69 26.94 -12.15
CA PRO A 429 -4.05 27.44 -10.92
C PRO A 429 -4.74 28.69 -10.33
N SER A 430 -5.52 29.42 -11.11
CA SER A 430 -6.23 30.64 -10.71
C SER A 430 -7.53 30.39 -9.92
N CYS A 431 -8.01 29.14 -9.83
CA CYS A 431 -9.28 28.83 -9.17
C CYS A 431 -9.15 28.88 -7.62
N LYS A 432 -9.25 30.09 -7.05
CA LYS A 432 -9.11 30.35 -5.61
C LYS A 432 -10.11 29.58 -4.75
N VAL A 433 -11.30 29.26 -5.28
CA VAL A 433 -12.37 28.55 -4.55
C VAL A 433 -11.97 27.12 -4.21
N ILE A 434 -11.46 26.37 -5.19
CA ILE A 434 -11.00 24.99 -5.04
C ILE A 434 -9.85 24.94 -4.04
N LYS A 435 -8.85 25.81 -4.21
CA LYS A 435 -7.69 25.90 -3.31
C LYS A 435 -8.10 26.21 -1.86
N ARG A 436 -9.08 27.11 -1.65
CA ARG A 436 -9.57 27.51 -0.31
C ARG A 436 -10.46 26.46 0.35
N PHE A 437 -11.20 25.66 -0.43
CA PHE A 437 -11.98 24.55 0.10
C PHE A 437 -11.05 23.43 0.58
N ILE A 438 -10.09 23.05 -0.26
CA ILE A 438 -9.19 21.92 0.01
C ILE A 438 -8.18 22.26 1.10
N SER A 439 -7.68 23.50 1.18
CA SER A 439 -6.74 23.89 2.23
C SER A 439 -7.29 23.75 3.65
N ARG A 440 -8.62 23.58 3.82
CA ARG A 440 -9.24 23.29 5.12
C ARG A 440 -9.08 21.84 5.57
N PHE A 441 -8.72 20.94 4.65
CA PHE A 441 -8.58 19.51 4.88
C PHE A 441 -7.12 19.01 4.71
N ILE A 442 -6.20 19.90 4.35
CA ILE A 442 -4.76 19.61 4.18
C ILE A 442 -4.03 19.80 5.51
N ASP A 443 -3.21 18.81 5.90
CA ASP A 443 -2.29 18.87 7.03
C ASP A 443 -0.84 19.18 6.59
N GLU A 444 0.06 19.44 7.53
CA GLU A 444 1.51 19.53 7.28
C GLU A 444 2.08 18.32 6.53
N ARG A 445 1.48 17.14 6.73
CA ARG A 445 1.81 15.90 6.02
C ARG A 445 1.40 15.93 4.54
N ASP A 446 0.30 16.62 4.21
CA ASP A 446 -0.27 16.72 2.85
C ASP A 446 0.17 18.01 2.12
N ASN A 447 0.90 18.90 2.81
CA ASN A 447 1.38 20.18 2.27
C ASN A 447 2.32 20.07 1.05
N LYS A 448 2.85 18.87 0.76
CA LYS A 448 3.78 18.63 -0.37
C LYS A 448 3.09 18.29 -1.68
N GLY A 449 1.76 18.25 -1.71
CA GLY A 449 1.02 18.18 -2.96
C GLY A 449 -0.16 17.26 -2.87
N LEU A 450 0.00 15.99 -2.51
CA LEU A 450 -1.09 15.01 -2.52
C LEU A 450 -1.82 14.94 -1.17
N VAL A 451 -3.14 14.76 -1.20
CA VAL A 451 -3.97 14.54 -0.01
C VAL A 451 -4.12 13.03 0.18
N VAL A 452 -3.20 12.44 0.94
CA VAL A 452 -3.11 10.98 1.05
C VAL A 452 -3.64 10.46 2.38
N THR A 453 -3.71 11.31 3.41
CA THR A 453 -4.15 10.92 4.76
C THR A 453 -5.50 10.17 4.79
N HIS A 454 -6.50 10.65 4.05
CA HIS A 454 -7.83 10.04 4.01
C HIS A 454 -7.87 8.76 3.15
N ILE A 455 -7.04 8.71 2.10
CA ILE A 455 -6.85 7.48 1.31
C ILE A 455 -6.25 6.42 2.21
N TYR A 456 -5.17 6.73 2.94
CA TYR A 456 -4.52 5.80 3.87
C TYR A 456 -5.45 5.31 4.97
N LEU A 457 -6.27 6.17 5.56
CA LEU A 457 -7.24 5.76 6.58
C LEU A 457 -8.22 4.72 6.03
N LEU A 458 -8.79 4.96 4.84
CA LEU A 458 -9.72 4.03 4.19
C LEU A 458 -9.01 2.72 3.79
N THR A 459 -7.85 2.85 3.15
CA THR A 459 -7.05 1.73 2.64
C THR A 459 -6.55 0.84 3.77
N GLY A 460 -6.16 1.41 4.91
CA GLY A 460 -5.73 0.67 6.09
C GLY A 460 -6.80 -0.28 6.64
N VAL A 461 -8.08 0.11 6.59
CA VAL A 461 -9.21 -0.76 6.97
C VAL A 461 -9.59 -1.71 5.83
N TYR A 462 -9.59 -1.22 4.60
CA TYR A 462 -10.05 -1.98 3.43
C TYR A 462 -9.14 -3.17 3.08
N ILE A 463 -7.81 -3.02 3.14
CA ILE A 463 -6.87 -4.06 2.69
C ILE A 463 -6.95 -5.34 3.51
N PRO A 464 -6.89 -5.33 4.86
CA PRO A 464 -6.99 -6.55 5.65
C PRO A 464 -8.27 -7.33 5.36
N ILE A 465 -9.39 -6.61 5.23
CA ILE A 465 -10.69 -7.18 4.85
C ILE A 465 -10.59 -7.83 3.47
N LEU A 466 -10.12 -7.09 2.47
CA LEU A 466 -10.00 -7.57 1.09
C LEU A 466 -9.11 -8.82 0.96
N ILE A 467 -7.97 -8.85 1.66
CA ILE A 467 -7.02 -9.98 1.66
C ILE A 467 -7.71 -11.25 2.17
N ASP A 468 -8.37 -11.19 3.33
CA ASP A 468 -9.07 -12.34 3.89
C ASP A 468 -10.14 -12.84 2.93
N ILE A 469 -10.91 -11.95 2.33
CA ILE A 469 -12.01 -12.32 1.46
C ILE A 469 -11.56 -13.05 0.20
N ILE A 470 -10.54 -12.50 -0.47
CA ILE A 470 -10.06 -13.01 -1.75
C ILE A 470 -9.29 -14.30 -1.55
N PHE A 471 -8.49 -14.41 -0.48
CA PHE A 471 -7.60 -15.55 -0.31
C PHE A 471 -8.16 -16.67 0.58
N ASN A 472 -9.23 -16.43 1.34
CA ASN A 472 -9.85 -17.44 2.17
C ASN A 472 -10.77 -18.37 1.36
N LYS A 473 -10.39 -19.65 1.31
CA LYS A 473 -11.14 -20.71 0.62
C LYS A 473 -12.53 -20.94 1.18
N SER A 474 -12.81 -20.59 2.44
CA SER A 474 -14.18 -20.70 2.98
C SER A 474 -15.18 -19.89 2.15
N ASN A 475 -14.73 -18.83 1.48
CA ASN A 475 -15.55 -17.98 0.63
C ASN A 475 -15.73 -18.53 -0.79
N TYR A 476 -15.34 -19.79 -1.04
CA TYR A 476 -15.50 -20.46 -2.32
C TYR A 476 -16.27 -21.77 -2.16
N ILE A 477 -17.37 -21.91 -2.89
CA ILE A 477 -18.15 -23.15 -2.98
C ILE A 477 -17.61 -24.00 -4.12
N ASN A 478 -17.12 -25.19 -3.78
CA ASN A 478 -16.70 -26.18 -4.77
C ASN A 478 -17.89 -27.03 -5.23
N ARG A 479 -18.26 -26.94 -6.51
CA ARG A 479 -19.27 -27.82 -7.16
C ARG A 479 -18.65 -28.57 -8.33
N LYS A 480 -18.53 -29.90 -8.17
CA LYS A 480 -18.19 -30.95 -9.17
C LYS A 480 -16.90 -30.79 -10.02
N ASN A 481 -16.38 -29.56 -10.23
CA ASN A 481 -15.05 -29.17 -10.75
C ASN A 481 -14.87 -27.62 -10.81
N GLN A 482 -15.79 -26.85 -10.24
CA GLN A 482 -15.80 -25.38 -10.29
C GLN A 482 -15.82 -24.83 -8.86
N SER A 483 -15.06 -23.76 -8.61
CA SER A 483 -15.16 -23.01 -7.35
C SER A 483 -15.83 -21.66 -7.62
N ILE A 484 -16.95 -21.44 -6.97
CA ILE A 484 -17.77 -20.24 -7.10
C ILE A 484 -17.52 -19.38 -5.87
N TYR A 485 -17.18 -18.10 -6.06
CA TYR A 485 -17.09 -17.17 -4.93
C TYR A 485 -18.49 -16.99 -4.32
N ASN A 486 -18.63 -17.40 -3.06
CA ASN A 486 -19.79 -17.11 -2.24
C ASN A 486 -19.30 -16.77 -0.83
N PHE A 487 -19.52 -15.53 -0.42
CA PHE A 487 -19.13 -15.08 0.90
C PHE A 487 -19.91 -15.85 1.96
N SER A 488 -19.21 -16.76 2.65
CA SER A 488 -19.85 -17.69 3.59
C SER A 488 -19.55 -17.34 5.04
N LYS A 489 -18.34 -16.83 5.32
CA LYS A 489 -17.86 -16.57 6.69
C LYS A 489 -16.95 -15.34 6.73
N ALA A 490 -17.30 -14.40 7.60
CA ALA A 490 -16.49 -13.25 7.95
C ALA A 490 -15.64 -13.56 9.20
N ASN A 491 -14.33 -13.32 9.15
CA ASN A 491 -13.49 -13.35 10.35
C ASN A 491 -13.60 -12.01 11.09
N PHE A 492 -14.67 -11.83 11.88
CA PHE A 492 -14.96 -10.56 12.56
C PHE A 492 -13.81 -10.10 13.46
N THR A 493 -13.17 -11.03 14.16
CA THR A 493 -12.03 -10.78 15.04
C THR A 493 -10.85 -10.17 14.27
N LEU A 494 -10.57 -10.69 13.08
CA LEU A 494 -9.55 -10.17 12.18
C LEU A 494 -9.93 -8.76 11.70
N TYR A 495 -11.15 -8.55 11.23
CA TYR A 495 -11.59 -7.26 10.69
C TYR A 495 -11.61 -6.15 11.76
N THR A 496 -12.05 -6.49 12.97
CA THR A 496 -12.09 -5.56 14.10
C THR A 496 -10.71 -5.22 14.64
N SER A 497 -9.70 -6.09 14.49
CA SER A 497 -8.31 -5.82 14.92
C SER A 497 -7.72 -4.57 14.24
N ALA A 498 -7.79 -4.53 12.90
CA ALA A 498 -7.35 -3.41 12.10
C ALA A 498 -8.20 -2.17 12.36
N LEU A 499 -9.53 -2.34 12.41
CA LEU A 499 -10.48 -1.24 12.61
C LEU A 499 -10.32 -0.56 13.99
N ASN A 500 -10.25 -1.33 15.07
CA ASN A 500 -10.15 -0.78 16.43
C ASN A 500 -8.81 -0.07 16.65
N THR A 501 -7.72 -0.63 16.13
CA THR A 501 -6.37 -0.04 16.29
C THR A 501 -6.24 1.31 15.61
N ILE A 502 -6.75 1.46 14.38
CA ILE A 502 -6.69 2.75 13.65
C ILE A 502 -7.79 3.73 14.05
N CYS A 503 -9.02 3.27 14.29
CA CYS A 503 -10.11 4.20 14.53
C CYS A 503 -10.23 4.61 16.00
N ILE A 504 -10.04 3.68 16.92
CA ILE A 504 -10.20 3.92 18.36
C ILE A 504 -8.85 4.15 19.00
N GLY A 505 -7.92 3.21 18.86
CA GLY A 505 -6.58 3.26 19.45
C GLY A 505 -5.84 4.54 19.09
N ASP A 506 -5.62 4.79 17.80
CA ASP A 506 -4.92 5.99 17.31
C ASP A 506 -5.67 7.30 17.66
N SER A 507 -7.01 7.27 17.73
CA SER A 507 -7.79 8.43 18.18
C SER A 507 -7.57 8.73 19.67
N MET A 508 -7.65 7.70 20.51
CA MET A 508 -7.46 7.84 21.95
C MET A 508 -6.01 8.13 22.33
N ALA A 509 -5.04 7.65 21.55
CA ALA A 509 -3.64 8.01 21.71
C ALA A 509 -3.42 9.51 21.54
N ALA A 510 -4.00 10.09 20.49
CA ALA A 510 -3.91 11.52 20.22
C ALA A 510 -4.66 12.35 21.27
N ILE A 511 -5.89 11.96 21.64
CA ILE A 511 -6.70 12.67 22.63
C ILE A 511 -6.05 12.57 24.02
N GLY A 512 -5.72 11.36 24.46
CA GLY A 512 -5.08 11.10 25.75
C GLY A 512 -3.72 11.78 25.86
N GLY A 513 -2.91 11.76 24.80
CA GLY A 513 -1.63 12.45 24.77
C GLY A 513 -1.73 13.98 24.80
N MET A 514 -2.85 14.55 24.33
CA MET A 514 -3.13 15.99 24.46
C MET A 514 -3.67 16.37 25.85
N LEU A 515 -4.50 15.53 26.45
CA LEU A 515 -5.09 15.77 27.78
C LEU A 515 -4.07 15.56 28.91
N TYR A 516 -3.24 14.53 28.79
CA TYR A 516 -2.22 14.16 29.77
C TYR A 516 -0.83 14.27 29.13
N PRO A 517 -0.18 15.44 29.24
CA PRO A 517 1.19 15.64 28.76
C PRO A 517 2.20 14.98 29.71
N TRP A 518 2.06 13.66 29.91
CA TRP A 518 3.10 12.81 30.48
C TRP A 518 4.38 12.88 29.64
N PRO A 519 5.55 12.51 30.19
CA PRO A 519 6.82 12.66 29.51
C PRO A 519 6.77 12.05 28.10
N LYS A 520 7.25 12.85 27.14
CA LYS A 520 7.41 12.41 25.75
C LYS A 520 8.38 11.24 25.70
N ILE A 521 8.08 10.25 24.88
CA ILE A 521 8.93 9.07 24.74
C ILE A 521 10.20 9.49 23.99
N LYS A 522 11.38 9.18 24.56
CA LYS A 522 12.67 9.46 23.91
C LYS A 522 12.72 8.79 22.52
N ASN A 523 13.27 9.49 21.53
CA ASN A 523 13.36 9.05 20.13
C ASN A 523 12.01 8.84 19.40
N THR A 524 10.94 9.51 19.83
CA THR A 524 9.65 9.53 19.12
C THR A 524 9.29 10.94 18.66
N ASN A 525 8.42 11.07 17.65
CA ASN A 525 8.00 12.39 17.15
C ASN A 525 6.87 12.96 18.01
N ASN A 526 7.22 13.59 19.13
CA ASN A 526 6.27 14.22 20.06
C ASN A 526 5.18 13.27 20.63
N LYS A 527 5.39 11.95 20.60
CA LYS A 527 4.45 10.98 21.17
C LYS A 527 4.67 10.85 22.67
N SER A 528 3.59 10.78 23.44
CA SER A 528 3.63 10.71 24.91
C SER A 528 3.41 9.28 25.41
N CYS A 529 3.99 8.98 26.56
CA CYS A 529 3.76 7.70 27.23
C CYS A 529 2.27 7.51 27.58
N ALA A 530 1.59 8.59 28.00
CA ALA A 530 0.14 8.59 28.17
C ALA A 530 -0.58 8.21 26.87
N GLY A 531 -0.23 8.81 25.73
CA GLY A 531 -0.85 8.46 24.44
C GLY A 531 -0.75 6.97 24.11
N SER A 532 0.43 6.36 24.30
CA SER A 532 0.61 4.92 24.09
C SER A 532 -0.20 4.06 25.08
N LEU A 533 -0.32 4.49 26.33
CA LEU A 533 -1.16 3.81 27.33
C LEU A 533 -2.66 3.92 26.99
N PHE A 534 -3.13 5.10 26.58
CA PHE A 534 -4.50 5.29 26.10
C PHE A 534 -4.79 4.47 24.85
N PHE A 535 -3.82 4.36 23.92
CA PHE A 535 -3.92 3.45 22.78
C PHE A 535 -4.17 2.02 23.26
N PHE A 536 -3.30 1.51 24.12
CA PHE A 536 -3.35 0.14 24.62
C PHE A 536 -4.69 -0.18 25.28
N ILE A 537 -5.08 0.63 26.28
CA ILE A 537 -6.30 0.40 27.07
C ILE A 537 -7.54 0.48 26.18
N SER A 538 -7.65 1.54 25.37
CA SER A 538 -8.83 1.71 24.52
C SER A 538 -8.94 0.63 23.44
N THR A 539 -7.82 0.23 22.82
CA THR A 539 -7.80 -0.85 21.83
C THR A 539 -8.19 -2.20 22.47
N PHE A 540 -7.67 -2.50 23.65
CA PHE A 540 -8.00 -3.75 24.35
C PHE A 540 -9.48 -3.81 24.74
N ILE A 541 -10.01 -2.75 25.37
CA ILE A 541 -11.41 -2.67 25.78
C ILE A 541 -12.33 -2.71 24.54
N SER A 542 -12.02 -1.95 23.49
CA SER A 542 -12.83 -1.95 22.26
C SER A 542 -12.84 -3.31 21.58
N LEU A 543 -11.73 -4.03 21.53
CA LEU A 543 -11.71 -5.40 20.99
C LEU A 543 -12.61 -6.34 21.79
N LEU A 544 -12.63 -6.24 23.12
CA LEU A 544 -13.53 -7.03 23.95
C LEU A 544 -15.01 -6.65 23.72
N VAL A 545 -15.33 -5.36 23.78
CA VAL A 545 -16.71 -4.86 23.67
C VAL A 545 -17.30 -5.10 22.29
N PHE A 546 -16.55 -4.83 21.22
CA PHE A 546 -17.08 -4.91 19.86
C PHE A 546 -17.03 -6.31 19.25
N ASN A 547 -16.27 -7.25 19.81
CA ASN A 547 -16.36 -8.67 19.41
C ASN A 547 -17.42 -9.46 20.21
N TYR A 548 -17.82 -8.98 21.39
CA TYR A 548 -18.84 -9.63 22.24
C TYR A 548 -20.12 -10.05 21.49
N PRO A 549 -20.73 -9.22 20.61
CA PRO A 549 -21.97 -9.60 19.93
C PRO A 549 -21.82 -10.68 18.86
N PHE A 550 -20.58 -10.92 18.38
CA PHE A 550 -20.32 -11.78 17.22
C PHE A 550 -19.66 -13.12 17.59
N GLU A 551 -18.95 -13.16 18.72
CA GLU A 551 -18.19 -14.33 19.18
C GLU A 551 -18.65 -14.72 20.60
N PRO A 552 -19.50 -15.76 20.77
CA PRO A 552 -20.01 -16.15 22.10
C PRO A 552 -18.88 -16.59 23.05
N ASN A 553 -17.74 -17.05 22.51
CA ASN A 553 -16.54 -17.42 23.26
C ASN A 553 -15.38 -16.43 23.05
N PHE A 554 -15.66 -15.12 22.93
CA PHE A 554 -14.64 -14.08 22.68
C PHE A 554 -13.48 -14.09 23.70
N LEU A 555 -13.71 -14.58 24.93
CA LEU A 555 -12.67 -14.73 25.97
C LEU A 555 -11.52 -15.66 25.53
N VAL A 556 -11.77 -16.61 24.62
CA VAL A 556 -10.71 -17.46 24.04
C VAL A 556 -9.66 -16.63 23.29
N HIS A 557 -10.06 -15.47 22.75
CA HIS A 557 -9.20 -14.54 22.02
C HIS A 557 -8.57 -13.46 22.91
N ILE A 558 -8.75 -13.47 24.24
CA ILE A 558 -8.25 -12.42 25.13
C ILE A 558 -6.74 -12.21 25.03
N ASN A 559 -5.98 -13.31 24.91
CA ASN A 559 -4.52 -13.26 24.73
C ASN A 559 -4.15 -12.60 23.41
N ILE A 560 -4.92 -12.85 22.35
CA ILE A 560 -4.72 -12.25 21.03
C ILE A 560 -5.01 -10.75 21.10
N PHE A 561 -6.12 -10.34 21.73
CA PHE A 561 -6.47 -8.94 21.92
C PHE A 561 -5.44 -8.17 22.72
N PHE A 562 -4.92 -8.78 23.79
CA PHE A 562 -3.86 -8.19 24.61
C PHE A 562 -2.59 -7.96 23.79
N ILE A 563 -2.13 -8.97 23.03
CA ILE A 563 -0.92 -8.85 22.21
C ILE A 563 -1.10 -7.82 21.10
N ILE A 564 -2.25 -7.83 20.39
CA ILE A 564 -2.56 -6.82 19.36
C ILE A 564 -2.52 -5.41 19.94
N SER A 565 -3.09 -5.21 21.14
CA SER A 565 -3.16 -3.91 21.77
C SER A 565 -1.78 -3.41 22.21
N ILE A 566 -0.94 -4.27 22.79
CA ILE A 566 0.43 -3.91 23.22
C ILE A 566 1.32 -3.63 22.01
N PHE A 567 1.38 -4.57 21.06
CA PHE A 567 2.23 -4.40 19.89
C PHE A 567 1.75 -3.25 19.02
N GLY A 568 0.43 -3.03 18.90
CA GLY A 568 -0.15 -1.87 18.25
C GLY A 568 0.26 -0.56 18.93
N ALA A 569 0.17 -0.47 20.26
CA ALA A 569 0.56 0.72 21.03
C ALA A 569 2.05 1.04 20.88
N LEU A 570 2.91 0.01 20.92
CA LEU A 570 4.35 0.17 20.74
C LEU A 570 4.67 0.54 19.28
N PHE A 571 4.01 -0.09 18.31
CA PHE A 571 4.23 0.24 16.90
C PHE A 571 3.80 1.67 16.58
N GLU A 572 2.61 2.08 17.05
CA GLU A 572 2.13 3.46 16.96
C GLU A 572 3.15 4.42 17.60
N ALA A 573 3.61 4.17 18.82
CA ALA A 573 4.52 5.08 19.52
C ALA A 573 5.84 5.34 18.77
N TYR A 574 6.34 4.37 18.01
CA TYR A 574 7.63 4.48 17.32
C TYR A 574 7.52 4.72 15.81
N ILE A 575 6.34 4.56 15.21
CA ILE A 575 6.16 4.87 13.79
C ILE A 575 6.02 6.37 13.58
N HIS A 576 6.85 6.91 12.70
CA HIS A 576 6.97 8.35 12.48
C HIS A 576 6.06 8.88 11.37
N ASP A 577 5.87 8.09 10.31
CA ASP A 577 5.06 8.39 9.15
C ASP A 577 4.18 7.16 8.84
N ILE A 578 3.06 7.34 8.15
CA ILE A 578 2.17 6.26 7.65
C ILE A 578 1.43 5.39 8.67
N ASP A 579 1.19 5.90 9.88
CA ASP A 579 0.35 5.26 10.90
C ASP A 579 -0.96 4.71 10.31
N ASN A 580 -1.70 5.52 9.54
CA ASN A 580 -2.99 5.12 8.97
C ASN A 580 -2.96 3.96 7.96
N LEU A 581 -1.81 3.63 7.35
CA LEU A 581 -1.73 2.53 6.39
C LEU A 581 -1.03 1.31 6.99
N VAL A 582 0.10 1.53 7.67
CA VAL A 582 0.98 0.45 8.10
C VAL A 582 0.52 -0.15 9.42
N LEU A 583 -0.05 0.64 10.34
CA LEU A 583 -0.53 0.12 11.62
C LEU A 583 -1.60 -0.98 11.45
N PRO A 584 -2.64 -0.80 10.60
CA PRO A 584 -3.60 -1.88 10.33
C PRO A 584 -3.00 -3.14 9.71
N ILE A 585 -2.05 -2.99 8.78
CA ILE A 585 -1.37 -4.13 8.14
C ILE A 585 -0.52 -4.88 9.17
N PHE A 586 0.12 -4.15 10.08
CA PHE A 586 0.92 -4.71 11.15
C PHE A 586 0.06 -5.46 12.17
N THR A 587 -1.09 -4.90 12.59
CA THR A 587 -2.00 -5.55 13.54
C THR A 587 -2.71 -6.76 12.93
N PHE A 588 -3.03 -6.70 11.63
CA PHE A 588 -3.45 -7.86 10.85
C PHE A 588 -2.40 -8.98 10.83
N CYS A 589 -1.13 -8.64 10.58
CA CYS A 589 -0.01 -9.61 10.63
C CYS A 589 0.14 -10.26 12.03
N ILE A 590 -0.06 -9.50 13.10
CA ILE A 590 -0.05 -10.03 14.48
C ILE A 590 -1.21 -11.00 14.69
N TYR A 591 -2.41 -10.66 14.23
CA TYR A 591 -3.56 -11.56 14.33
C TYR A 591 -3.28 -12.88 13.62
N LEU A 592 -2.85 -12.84 12.36
CA LEU A 592 -2.51 -14.03 11.56
C LEU A 592 -1.38 -14.86 12.19
N SER A 593 -0.45 -14.21 12.89
CA SER A 593 0.62 -14.89 13.62
C SER A 593 0.13 -15.69 14.84
N LEU A 594 -0.99 -15.27 15.42
CA LEU A 594 -1.52 -15.79 16.67
C LEU A 594 -2.82 -16.59 16.54
N GLU A 595 -3.53 -16.50 15.42
CA GLU A 595 -4.67 -17.39 15.18
C GLU A 595 -4.21 -18.87 15.14
N LYS A 596 -5.10 -19.77 15.52
CA LYS A 596 -4.81 -21.20 15.64
C LYS A 596 -4.87 -21.89 14.29
#